data_AF-A0A2I2GLD2-F1
#
_entry.id   AF-A0A2I2GLD2-F1
#
_cell.length_a   1.000
_cell.length_b   1.000
_cell.length_c   1.000
_cell.angle_alpha   90.00
_cell.angle_beta   90.00
_cell.angle_gamma   90.00
#
_symmetry.space_group_name_H-M   'P 1'
#
loop_
_entity.id
_entity.type
_entity.pdbx_description
1 polymer ?
#
loop_
_entity_poly.entity_id
_entity_poly.type
_entity_poly.pdbx_seq_one_letter_code
_entity_poly.pdbx_strand_id
1 'polypeptide(L)'
;MNPTSIIPTATSPNCFTRTPSVNTHPAKTASIHFPHKFTSIFFGLIPERFLSTIPIRPLPIRRGTYTFDRQRREMKIATLQFAPKLGDVEGNIRRANELLQHGKLLGSRGPEAGIEILRPDILVLPELALTGEFNSPVLLLCFPRGVSYADCLLGYNFPSLEAIRPYLEPTGQGASANWARDVAKRYRCKVCVGYPEIETRPGSQDGVNDEQETCYNSLLVVDETGEVLVNYRKTFLYYTDETWAEEGTAERSFKELSFAGSDQGAAAVSRKVATSFGICMDINPYQFKAPFTAWEFANRVLDSKTQLVVLSMAWLTLLSREELEDLADKPDLDTFNYWIQRFIPLLRQRMSHESDVDDAGAVESDKRIILVFANRAGEEEGAEGANLARYAGTSAIIAVKQRAQPLSSEEKASTGAEKAPNGPDEDGAKQETPPMDVKIHCWNLMGAATEGICFADTQEDPRMIFELVKRSG
;
A
#
# COMPACT_ATOMS: atom_id res chain seq x y z
N MET A 1 -43.37 -85.02 -19.37
CA MET A 1 -44.56 -84.83 -20.21
C MET A 1 -44.27 -83.73 -21.22
N ASN A 2 -44.80 -83.91 -22.42
CA ASN A 2 -44.24 -83.51 -23.70
C ASN A 2 -44.18 -81.98 -24.00
N PRO A 3 -43.39 -81.61 -25.02
CA PRO A 3 -43.00 -80.25 -25.43
C PRO A 3 -43.89 -79.69 -26.56
N THR A 4 -43.67 -78.43 -26.97
CA THR A 4 -44.00 -77.98 -28.33
C THR A 4 -43.17 -76.77 -28.78
N SER A 5 -42.37 -77.02 -29.82
CA SER A 5 -41.86 -76.08 -30.81
C SER A 5 -42.98 -75.57 -31.74
N ILE A 6 -42.78 -74.44 -32.45
CA ILE A 6 -42.94 -74.26 -33.92
C ILE A 6 -42.80 -72.76 -34.31
N ILE A 7 -42.05 -72.52 -35.38
CA ILE A 7 -41.74 -71.27 -36.12
C ILE A 7 -42.67 -71.24 -37.40
N PRO A 8 -42.48 -70.41 -38.45
CA PRO A 8 -42.67 -68.97 -38.75
C PRO A 8 -43.88 -68.66 -39.69
N THR A 9 -44.11 -67.38 -40.04
CA THR A 9 -44.38 -66.84 -41.42
C THR A 9 -44.70 -65.33 -41.30
N ALA A 10 -43.87 -64.38 -41.76
CA ALA A 10 -43.59 -63.94 -43.14
C ALA A 10 -44.76 -63.20 -43.83
N THR A 11 -44.73 -61.86 -43.81
CA THR A 11 -45.05 -60.98 -44.98
C THR A 11 -44.64 -59.53 -44.67
N SER A 12 -43.70 -59.00 -45.45
CA SER A 12 -43.57 -57.56 -45.77
C SER A 12 -43.78 -57.44 -47.30
N PRO A 13 -44.16 -56.27 -47.87
CA PRO A 13 -43.15 -55.24 -48.09
C PRO A 13 -43.63 -53.77 -48.15
N ASN A 14 -42.63 -52.89 -48.21
CA ASN A 14 -42.62 -51.49 -48.67
C ASN A 14 -43.19 -50.44 -47.69
N CYS A 15 -42.56 -49.30 -47.43
CA CYS A 15 -41.35 -48.68 -47.97
C CYS A 15 -40.95 -47.55 -47.02
N PHE A 16 -39.69 -47.46 -46.63
CA PHE A 16 -38.86 -46.24 -46.63
C PHE A 16 -37.59 -46.49 -45.79
N THR A 17 -36.53 -46.80 -46.52
CA THR A 17 -35.15 -46.83 -46.07
C THR A 17 -34.63 -45.42 -45.81
N ARG A 18 -34.04 -45.20 -44.64
CA ARG A 18 -32.93 -44.25 -44.50
C ARG A 18 -32.02 -44.73 -43.36
N THR A 19 -30.90 -45.34 -43.73
CA THR A 19 -29.68 -45.29 -42.91
C THR A 19 -29.20 -43.84 -42.91
N PRO A 20 -28.82 -43.26 -41.76
CA PRO A 20 -28.02 -42.04 -41.78
C PRO A 20 -26.58 -42.45 -42.09
N SER A 21 -26.09 -41.92 -43.20
CA SER A 21 -24.70 -41.85 -43.58
C SER A 21 -23.85 -41.21 -42.48
N VAL A 22 -22.67 -41.78 -42.27
CA VAL A 22 -21.48 -41.08 -41.78
C VAL A 22 -21.37 -39.76 -42.53
N ASN A 23 -21.54 -38.64 -41.82
CA ASN A 23 -21.06 -37.34 -42.22
C ASN A 23 -20.36 -36.71 -41.03
N THR A 24 -19.06 -36.52 -41.23
CA THR A 24 -18.14 -35.74 -40.43
C THR A 24 -18.66 -34.32 -40.21
N HIS A 25 -18.98 -33.99 -38.97
CA HIS A 25 -18.95 -32.61 -38.48
C HIS A 25 -18.27 -32.60 -37.11
N PRO A 26 -17.32 -31.68 -36.87
CA PRO A 26 -16.53 -31.66 -35.64
C PRO A 26 -17.42 -31.35 -34.43
N ALA A 27 -17.09 -31.99 -33.32
CA ALA A 27 -17.70 -31.77 -32.01
C ALA A 27 -17.72 -30.27 -31.69
N LYS A 28 -18.90 -29.75 -31.37
CA LYS A 28 -19.03 -28.44 -30.72
C LYS A 28 -18.50 -28.57 -29.31
N THR A 29 -17.20 -28.34 -29.16
CA THR A 29 -16.59 -27.90 -27.91
C THR A 29 -17.34 -26.65 -27.49
N ALA A 30 -18.02 -26.68 -26.34
CA ALA A 30 -18.53 -25.47 -25.72
C ALA A 30 -17.31 -24.67 -25.24
N SER A 31 -16.74 -23.87 -26.13
CA SER A 31 -15.76 -22.87 -25.80
C SER A 31 -16.45 -21.82 -24.95
N ILE A 32 -16.14 -21.80 -23.65
CA ILE A 32 -16.41 -20.64 -22.82
C ILE A 32 -15.49 -19.54 -23.36
N HIS A 33 -16.06 -18.68 -24.20
CA HIS A 33 -15.39 -17.49 -24.71
C HIS A 33 -15.24 -16.52 -23.54
N PHE A 34 -14.02 -16.40 -23.01
CA PHE A 34 -13.66 -15.24 -22.20
C PHE A 34 -13.66 -14.00 -23.11
N PRO A 35 -14.45 -12.96 -22.80
CA PRO A 35 -14.46 -11.76 -23.62
C PRO A 35 -13.12 -11.03 -23.47
N HIS A 36 -12.38 -10.92 -24.58
CA HIS A 36 -11.13 -10.18 -24.79
C HIS A 36 -11.20 -8.65 -24.57
N LYS A 37 -12.03 -8.17 -23.63
CA LYS A 37 -12.23 -6.72 -23.35
C LYS A 37 -12.11 -6.33 -21.88
N PHE A 38 -11.61 -7.19 -21.00
CA PHE A 38 -11.60 -6.91 -19.55
C PHE A 38 -10.43 -6.06 -19.04
N THR A 39 -9.36 -5.88 -19.81
CA THR A 39 -8.21 -5.03 -19.42
C THR A 39 -8.38 -3.54 -19.74
N SER A 40 -9.44 -3.14 -20.46
CA SER A 40 -9.65 -1.73 -20.88
C SER A 40 -10.82 -1.02 -20.17
N ILE A 41 -11.55 -1.69 -19.28
CA ILE A 41 -12.87 -1.17 -18.81
C ILE A 41 -12.84 -0.53 -17.41
N PHE A 42 -11.84 -0.76 -16.56
CA PHE A 42 -11.94 -0.30 -15.16
C PHE A 42 -11.38 1.10 -14.84
N PHE A 43 -10.61 1.73 -15.73
CA PHE A 43 -10.31 3.18 -15.62
C PHE A 43 -11.31 4.07 -16.37
N GLY A 44 -12.18 3.51 -17.22
CA GLY A 44 -13.20 4.26 -17.98
C GLY A 44 -14.45 4.65 -17.17
N LEU A 45 -14.52 4.27 -15.89
CA LEU A 45 -15.64 4.56 -14.99
C LEU A 45 -15.34 5.62 -13.92
N ILE A 46 -14.20 6.32 -14.00
CA ILE A 46 -14.11 7.65 -13.42
C ILE A 46 -14.74 8.57 -14.46
N PRO A 47 -15.92 9.19 -14.21
CA PRO A 47 -16.47 10.13 -15.16
C PRO A 47 -15.41 11.21 -15.41
N GLU A 48 -15.05 11.49 -16.66
CA GLU A 48 -14.14 12.60 -17.00
C GLU A 48 -14.59 13.93 -16.35
N ARG A 49 -15.86 14.03 -15.96
CA ARG A 49 -16.44 15.16 -15.23
C ARG A 49 -16.12 15.23 -13.73
N PHE A 50 -15.48 14.23 -13.13
CA PHE A 50 -14.98 14.26 -11.75
C PHE A 50 -13.48 14.58 -11.64
N LEU A 51 -12.77 14.69 -12.77
CA LEU A 51 -11.43 15.28 -12.86
C LEU A 51 -11.48 16.82 -12.72
N SER A 52 -12.20 17.34 -11.72
CA SER A 52 -11.94 18.70 -11.28
C SER A 52 -10.61 18.66 -10.52
N THR A 53 -9.52 18.70 -11.28
CA THR A 53 -8.15 18.78 -10.77
C THR A 53 -8.11 19.89 -9.72
N ILE A 54 -7.68 19.58 -8.50
CA ILE A 54 -7.05 20.59 -7.66
C ILE A 54 -5.57 20.44 -7.97
N PRO A 55 -5.02 21.22 -8.93
CA PRO A 55 -3.62 21.12 -9.23
C PRO A 55 -2.83 21.52 -7.98
N ILE A 56 -1.87 20.71 -7.61
CA ILE A 56 -0.86 21.09 -6.64
C ILE A 56 0.27 21.75 -7.44
N ARG A 57 0.82 22.87 -6.96
CA ARG A 57 1.92 23.55 -7.65
C ARG A 57 3.17 23.58 -6.76
N PRO A 58 4.37 23.32 -7.31
CA PRO A 58 5.61 23.50 -6.58
C PRO A 58 5.86 25.00 -6.36
N LEU A 59 6.35 25.36 -5.17
CA LEU A 59 6.80 26.71 -4.86
C LEU A 59 8.32 26.83 -4.79
N PRO A 60 8.90 27.99 -5.16
CA PRO A 60 10.30 28.28 -4.91
C PRO A 60 10.58 28.37 -3.41
N ILE A 61 11.60 27.63 -2.93
CA ILE A 61 12.02 27.63 -1.53
C ILE A 61 12.64 28.98 -1.18
N ARG A 62 12.05 29.70 -0.22
CA ARG A 62 12.73 30.80 0.46
C ARG A 62 13.44 30.23 1.69
N ARG A 63 14.78 30.21 1.67
CA ARG A 63 15.58 29.83 2.84
C ARG A 63 15.33 30.82 3.97
N GLY A 64 14.59 30.40 4.98
CA GLY A 64 14.46 31.12 6.24
C GLY A 64 15.67 30.84 7.13
N THR A 65 16.18 31.85 7.82
CA THR A 65 17.14 31.64 8.91
C THR A 65 16.38 31.18 10.14
N TYR A 66 16.32 29.87 10.38
CA TYR A 66 15.78 29.33 11.63
C TYR A 66 16.87 29.32 12.70
N THR A 67 16.55 29.85 13.87
CA THR A 67 17.33 29.67 15.08
C THR A 67 17.17 28.21 15.54
N PHE A 68 18.28 27.47 15.64
CA PHE A 68 18.31 26.11 16.19
C PHE A 68 17.75 26.13 17.62
N ASP A 69 16.52 25.64 17.78
CA ASP A 69 15.97 25.35 19.10
C ASP A 69 16.39 23.94 19.49
N ARG A 70 17.15 23.84 20.57
CA ARG A 70 17.86 22.63 21.01
C ARG A 70 16.93 21.59 21.65
N GLN A 71 15.60 21.78 21.57
CA GLN A 71 14.57 20.97 22.22
C GLN A 71 13.73 20.10 21.26
N ARG A 72 13.83 20.29 19.94
CA ARG A 72 13.10 19.45 18.96
C ARG A 72 13.85 18.14 18.72
N ARG A 73 13.13 17.03 18.74
CA ARG A 73 13.70 15.69 18.52
C ARG A 73 13.37 15.23 17.12
N GLU A 74 14.41 15.01 16.33
CA GLU A 74 14.33 14.61 14.94
C GLU A 74 13.72 13.21 14.76
N MET A 75 12.98 12.99 13.68
CA MET A 75 12.58 11.67 13.20
C MET A 75 13.20 11.40 11.83
N LYS A 76 13.96 10.31 11.73
CA LYS A 76 14.59 9.86 10.50
C LYS A 76 13.82 8.72 9.88
N ILE A 77 13.39 8.90 8.63
CA ILE A 77 12.52 7.95 7.94
C ILE A 77 13.21 7.50 6.67
N ALA A 78 13.28 6.19 6.46
CA ALA A 78 13.72 5.59 5.22
C ALA A 78 12.61 4.72 4.61
N THR A 79 12.53 4.68 3.29
CA THR A 79 11.82 3.63 2.56
C THR A 79 12.69 3.10 1.43
N LEU A 80 12.60 1.79 1.19
CA LEU A 80 13.30 1.11 0.11
C LEU A 80 12.37 0.98 -1.09
N GLN A 81 12.75 1.57 -2.22
CA GLN A 81 12.11 1.30 -3.50
C GLN A 81 12.98 0.35 -4.31
N PHE A 82 12.40 -0.78 -4.71
CA PHE A 82 13.07 -1.75 -5.56
C PHE A 82 12.07 -2.58 -6.36
N ALA A 83 12.58 -3.35 -7.31
CA ALA A 83 11.83 -4.23 -8.18
C ALA A 83 12.05 -5.69 -7.75
N PRO A 84 11.35 -6.18 -6.71
CA PRO A 84 11.46 -7.57 -6.34
C PRO A 84 11.01 -8.44 -7.49
N LYS A 85 11.70 -9.55 -7.69
CA LYS A 85 11.33 -10.58 -8.65
C LYS A 85 10.55 -11.64 -7.91
N LEU A 86 9.32 -11.89 -8.33
CA LEU A 86 8.65 -13.05 -7.79
C LEU A 86 9.37 -14.32 -8.24
N GLY A 87 9.32 -15.36 -7.41
CA GLY A 87 10.15 -16.52 -7.63
C GLY A 87 11.57 -16.38 -7.04
N ASP A 88 11.96 -15.27 -6.40
CA ASP A 88 13.33 -15.14 -5.90
C ASP A 88 13.43 -14.53 -4.49
N VAL A 89 12.94 -15.20 -3.43
CA VAL A 89 13.08 -14.70 -2.02
C VAL A 89 14.53 -14.33 -1.71
N GLU A 90 15.46 -15.25 -2.01
CA GLU A 90 16.86 -15.07 -1.66
C GLU A 90 17.52 -13.95 -2.49
N GLY A 91 17.18 -13.83 -3.77
CA GLY A 91 17.66 -12.73 -4.61
C GLY A 91 17.04 -11.40 -4.25
N ASN A 92 15.77 -11.36 -3.86
CA ASN A 92 15.11 -10.15 -3.34
C ASN A 92 15.76 -9.69 -2.04
N ILE A 93 16.05 -10.62 -1.13
CA ILE A 93 16.80 -10.33 0.10
C ILE A 93 18.20 -9.80 -0.22
N ARG A 94 18.94 -10.44 -1.13
CA ARG A 94 20.26 -9.96 -1.57
C ARG A 94 20.17 -8.56 -2.16
N ARG A 95 19.23 -8.32 -3.08
CA ARG A 95 19.01 -7.02 -3.74
C ARG A 95 18.65 -5.94 -2.72
N ALA A 96 17.73 -6.23 -1.80
CA ALA A 96 17.36 -5.31 -0.73
C ALA A 96 18.58 -4.96 0.15
N ASN A 97 19.38 -5.95 0.54
CA ASN A 97 20.59 -5.72 1.33
C ASN A 97 21.64 -4.89 0.57
N GLU A 98 21.85 -5.17 -0.71
CA GLU A 98 22.75 -4.39 -1.58
C GLU A 98 22.29 -2.93 -1.69
N LEU A 99 21.00 -2.70 -1.93
CA LEU A 99 20.44 -1.35 -2.03
C LEU A 99 20.46 -0.61 -0.69
N LEU A 100 20.31 -1.31 0.44
CA LEU A 100 20.47 -0.68 1.76
C LEU A 100 21.92 -0.27 2.04
N GLN A 101 22.90 -0.99 1.49
CA GLN A 101 24.32 -0.67 1.69
C GLN A 101 24.85 0.36 0.68
N HIS A 102 24.42 0.27 -0.58
CA HIS A 102 25.02 0.98 -1.73
C HIS A 102 23.98 1.66 -2.63
N GLY A 103 22.70 1.62 -2.27
CA GLY A 103 21.63 2.14 -3.11
C GLY A 103 21.74 3.65 -3.34
N LYS A 104 21.18 4.08 -4.46
CA LYS A 104 21.12 5.49 -4.81
C LYS A 104 20.34 6.26 -3.75
N LEU A 105 20.96 7.33 -3.26
CA LEU A 105 20.30 8.35 -2.46
C LEU A 105 20.07 9.58 -3.31
N LEU A 106 18.81 9.94 -3.51
CA LEU A 106 18.50 11.24 -4.11
C LEU A 106 18.94 12.35 -3.15
N GLY A 107 19.69 13.32 -3.66
CA GLY A 107 20.04 14.59 -2.99
C GLY A 107 21.28 14.60 -2.10
N SER A 108 22.02 13.50 -1.98
CA SER A 108 23.31 13.47 -1.28
C SER A 108 24.42 13.98 -2.21
N ARG A 109 25.02 15.14 -1.89
CA ARG A 109 26.29 15.59 -2.51
C ARG A 109 27.46 14.89 -1.80
N GLY A 110 27.66 13.60 -2.06
CA GLY A 110 28.75 12.81 -1.44
C GLY A 110 28.76 11.36 -1.92
N PRO A 111 29.84 10.59 -1.63
CA PRO A 111 29.90 9.18 -1.99
C PRO A 111 28.75 8.42 -1.34
N GLU A 112 28.23 7.40 -2.05
CA GLU A 112 27.15 6.47 -1.66
C GLU A 112 27.02 6.32 -0.14
N ALA A 113 25.99 6.93 0.45
CA ALA A 113 25.75 6.82 1.88
C ALA A 113 24.74 5.69 2.14
N GLY A 114 25.22 4.52 2.54
CA GLY A 114 24.34 3.42 2.94
C GLY A 114 23.47 3.77 4.15
N ILE A 115 22.48 2.91 4.42
CA ILE A 115 21.55 3.03 5.54
C ILE A 115 22.25 3.19 6.90
N GLU A 116 23.48 2.67 7.05
CA GLU A 116 24.31 2.80 8.26
C GLU A 116 24.71 4.26 8.57
N ILE A 117 24.83 5.09 7.54
CA ILE A 117 25.13 6.53 7.68
C ILE A 117 23.84 7.29 8.00
N LEU A 118 22.74 6.93 7.33
CA LEU A 118 21.43 7.56 7.49
C LEU A 118 20.87 7.35 8.90
N ARG A 119 21.03 6.13 9.45
CA ARG A 119 20.52 5.72 10.78
C ARG A 119 19.04 6.11 10.96
N PRO A 120 18.13 5.59 10.12
CA PRO A 120 16.72 5.90 10.27
C PRO A 120 16.17 5.35 11.58
N ASP A 121 15.13 5.99 12.10
CA ASP A 121 14.32 5.46 13.21
C ASP A 121 13.35 4.38 12.71
N ILE A 122 12.91 4.49 11.46
CA ILE A 122 12.01 3.55 10.79
C ILE A 122 12.39 3.35 9.32
N LEU A 123 12.41 2.09 8.88
CA LEU A 123 12.61 1.65 7.50
C LEU A 123 11.34 0.94 6.99
N VAL A 124 10.75 1.44 5.90
CA VAL A 124 9.51 0.91 5.33
C VAL A 124 9.77 0.25 3.97
N LEU A 125 9.36 -1.01 3.84
CA LEU A 125 9.45 -1.76 2.59
C LEU A 125 8.10 -1.81 1.85
N PRO A 126 8.13 -2.08 0.53
CA PRO A 126 6.93 -2.27 -0.28
C PRO A 126 6.08 -3.47 0.14
N GLU A 127 4.89 -3.54 -0.45
CA GLU A 127 3.94 -4.63 -0.29
C GLU A 127 4.52 -5.92 -0.89
N LEU A 128 4.41 -7.05 -0.17
CA LEU A 128 5.00 -8.34 -0.54
C LEU A 128 6.47 -8.23 -0.96
N ALA A 129 7.26 -7.41 -0.26
CA ALA A 129 8.58 -6.98 -0.72
C ALA A 129 9.56 -8.11 -1.00
N LEU A 130 9.52 -9.19 -0.22
CA LEU A 130 10.52 -10.26 -0.29
C LEU A 130 9.98 -11.55 -0.90
N THR A 131 8.73 -11.59 -1.36
CA THR A 131 8.09 -12.85 -1.79
C THR A 131 8.64 -13.41 -3.10
N GLY A 132 8.91 -14.72 -3.14
CA GLY A 132 9.48 -15.47 -4.25
C GLY A 132 10.09 -16.85 -3.88
N GLU A 133 10.34 -17.74 -4.85
CA GLU A 133 10.72 -19.18 -4.75
C GLU A 133 11.57 -19.49 -3.52
N PHE A 134 11.02 -20.34 -2.65
CA PHE A 134 11.74 -20.93 -1.54
C PHE A 134 12.36 -22.23 -2.02
N ASN A 135 13.69 -22.25 -2.18
CA ASN A 135 14.43 -23.48 -2.43
C ASN A 135 14.53 -24.31 -1.14
N SER A 136 13.43 -24.96 -0.73
CA SER A 136 13.48 -26.08 0.21
C SER A 136 13.35 -27.40 -0.53
N PRO A 137 14.37 -28.28 -0.51
CA PRO A 137 14.30 -29.59 -1.15
C PRO A 137 13.28 -30.56 -0.50
N VAL A 138 12.55 -30.12 0.54
CA VAL A 138 11.59 -30.96 1.27
C VAL A 138 10.18 -30.91 0.67
N LEU A 139 9.82 -29.87 -0.09
CA LEU A 139 8.44 -29.71 -0.62
C LEU A 139 8.20 -30.41 -1.97
N LEU A 140 9.25 -30.84 -2.66
CA LEU A 140 9.15 -31.51 -3.98
C LEU A 140 8.51 -32.93 -3.90
N LEU A 141 8.31 -33.47 -2.69
CA LEU A 141 7.75 -34.81 -2.48
C LEU A 141 6.22 -34.83 -2.28
N CYS A 142 5.55 -33.66 -2.19
CA CYS A 142 4.11 -33.58 -1.91
C CYS A 142 3.24 -33.13 -3.10
N PHE A 143 3.80 -32.88 -4.29
CA PHE A 143 2.96 -32.55 -5.45
C PHE A 143 2.32 -33.82 -6.04
N PRO A 144 0.98 -33.89 -6.16
CA PRO A 144 0.35 -34.92 -6.98
C PRO A 144 0.85 -34.77 -8.43
N ARG A 145 1.23 -35.89 -9.05
CA ARG A 145 1.75 -35.95 -10.43
C ARG A 145 0.79 -35.21 -11.38
N GLY A 146 1.22 -34.08 -11.94
CA GLY A 146 0.43 -33.37 -12.96
C GLY A 146 0.67 -31.87 -13.14
N VAL A 147 1.40 -31.19 -12.24
CA VAL A 147 1.69 -29.75 -12.37
C VAL A 147 3.01 -29.54 -13.12
N SER A 148 2.99 -28.72 -14.17
CA SER A 148 4.16 -28.39 -14.98
C SER A 148 4.99 -27.32 -14.26
N TYR A 149 6.33 -27.38 -14.39
CA TYR A 149 7.26 -26.35 -13.88
C TYR A 149 6.97 -24.94 -14.47
N ALA A 150 6.20 -24.88 -15.57
CA ALA A 150 5.79 -23.62 -16.22
C ALA A 150 4.65 -22.88 -15.50
N ASP A 151 3.90 -23.55 -14.60
CA ASP A 151 2.73 -22.95 -13.94
C ASP A 151 3.10 -22.05 -12.74
N CYS A 152 4.40 -21.92 -12.41
CA CYS A 152 4.91 -21.26 -11.20
C CYS A 152 5.61 -19.90 -11.43
N LEU A 153 5.49 -19.25 -12.59
CA LEU A 153 6.27 -18.07 -12.95
C LEU A 153 5.55 -16.72 -12.71
N LEU A 154 4.88 -16.49 -11.57
CA LEU A 154 3.89 -15.40 -11.48
C LEU A 154 3.97 -14.54 -10.22
N GLY A 155 4.64 -13.37 -10.33
CA GLY A 155 4.50 -12.06 -9.64
C GLY A 155 3.79 -11.87 -8.27
N TYR A 156 3.80 -10.65 -7.72
CA TYR A 156 2.77 -10.14 -6.78
C TYR A 156 1.35 -10.53 -7.22
N ASN A 157 1.17 -10.61 -8.54
CA ASN A 157 0.01 -11.17 -9.21
C ASN A 157 -0.04 -12.71 -9.12
N PHE A 158 -0.10 -13.25 -7.90
CA PHE A 158 -0.39 -14.67 -7.70
C PHE A 158 -1.80 -14.97 -8.23
N PRO A 159 -1.98 -15.92 -9.18
CA PRO A 159 -3.29 -16.18 -9.78
C PRO A 159 -4.22 -17.01 -8.90
N SER A 160 -3.68 -17.67 -7.86
CA SER A 160 -4.44 -18.58 -7.01
C SER A 160 -3.75 -18.81 -5.66
N LEU A 161 -4.50 -19.39 -4.73
CA LEU A 161 -4.00 -19.84 -3.43
C LEU A 161 -2.85 -20.85 -3.58
N GLU A 162 -2.91 -21.78 -4.54
CA GLU A 162 -1.86 -22.77 -4.77
C GLU A 162 -0.54 -22.12 -5.20
N ALA A 163 -0.61 -21.09 -6.03
CA ALA A 163 0.57 -20.39 -6.53
C ALA A 163 1.28 -19.62 -5.42
N ILE A 164 0.53 -19.00 -4.48
CA ILE A 164 1.13 -18.27 -3.36
C ILE A 164 1.55 -19.16 -2.19
N ARG A 165 0.95 -20.36 -2.06
CA ARG A 165 1.12 -21.23 -0.89
C ARG A 165 2.58 -21.46 -0.45
N PRO A 166 3.55 -21.68 -1.35
CA PRO A 166 4.95 -21.88 -0.95
C PRO A 166 5.61 -20.67 -0.27
N TYR A 167 5.00 -19.49 -0.39
CA TYR A 167 5.52 -18.22 0.10
C TYR A 167 4.87 -17.75 1.39
N LEU A 168 3.75 -18.37 1.78
CA LEU A 168 3.01 -17.99 2.96
C LEU A 168 3.85 -18.19 4.22
N GLU A 169 3.93 -17.14 5.05
CA GLU A 169 4.67 -17.16 6.29
C GLU A 169 3.71 -17.04 7.49
N PRO A 170 3.85 -17.84 8.56
CA PRO A 170 3.14 -17.59 9.80
C PRO A 170 3.54 -16.24 10.39
N THR A 171 2.63 -15.57 11.11
CA THR A 171 2.94 -14.28 11.77
C THR A 171 4.24 -14.36 12.58
N GLY A 172 5.16 -13.42 12.30
CA GLY A 172 6.44 -13.29 13.00
C GLY A 172 7.49 -14.35 12.65
N GLN A 173 7.19 -15.28 11.74
CA GLN A 173 8.07 -16.35 11.29
C GLN A 173 8.31 -16.23 9.78
N GLY A 174 9.22 -17.07 9.24
CA GLY A 174 9.54 -17.08 7.81
C GLY A 174 10.63 -16.08 7.39
N ALA A 175 10.90 -16.03 6.09
CA ALA A 175 11.98 -15.26 5.50
C ALA A 175 11.84 -13.75 5.73
N SER A 176 10.64 -13.19 5.52
CA SER A 176 10.38 -11.77 5.67
C SER A 176 10.54 -11.33 7.13
N ALA A 177 9.99 -12.10 8.08
CA ALA A 177 10.13 -11.80 9.50
C ALA A 177 11.57 -11.96 10.01
N ASN A 178 12.29 -12.99 9.52
CA ASN A 178 13.71 -13.19 9.84
C ASN A 178 14.55 -12.02 9.35
N TRP A 179 14.40 -11.66 8.08
CA TRP A 179 15.11 -10.54 7.48
C TRP A 179 14.82 -9.23 8.22
N ALA A 180 13.56 -8.93 8.53
CA ALA A 180 13.19 -7.71 9.26
C ALA A 180 13.81 -7.66 10.66
N ARG A 181 13.84 -8.78 11.39
CA ARG A 181 14.49 -8.87 12.72
C ARG A 181 15.99 -8.62 12.64
N ASP A 182 16.66 -9.18 11.66
CA ASP A 182 18.11 -9.00 11.49
C ASP A 182 18.45 -7.57 11.10
N VAL A 183 17.70 -6.99 10.16
CA VAL A 183 17.86 -5.60 9.71
C VAL A 183 17.55 -4.61 10.82
N ALA A 184 16.45 -4.81 11.56
CA ALA A 184 16.06 -3.94 12.67
C ALA A 184 17.13 -3.92 13.78
N LYS A 185 17.67 -5.07 14.17
CA LYS A 185 18.77 -5.19 15.13
C LYS A 185 20.06 -4.56 14.62
N ARG A 186 20.40 -4.82 13.36
CA ARG A 186 21.65 -4.35 12.74
C ARG A 186 21.68 -2.82 12.66
N TYR A 187 20.61 -2.21 12.18
CA TYR A 187 20.55 -0.76 11.97
C TYR A 187 19.89 0.00 13.14
N ARG A 188 19.44 -0.73 14.18
CA ARG A 188 18.79 -0.19 15.38
C ARG A 188 17.60 0.70 15.05
N CYS A 189 16.78 0.23 14.12
CA CYS A 189 15.60 0.93 13.63
C CYS A 189 14.39 0.00 13.66
N LYS A 190 13.20 0.58 13.55
CA LYS A 190 11.99 -0.19 13.29
C LYS A 190 11.93 -0.56 11.82
N VAL A 191 11.50 -1.77 11.50
CA VAL A 191 11.35 -2.24 10.11
C VAL A 191 9.90 -2.61 9.85
N CYS A 192 9.32 -2.03 8.80
CA CYS A 192 8.00 -2.40 8.28
C CYS A 192 8.18 -3.20 6.99
N VAL A 193 7.69 -4.43 6.92
CA VAL A 193 7.82 -5.31 5.74
C VAL A 193 6.49 -5.94 5.34
N GLY A 194 6.10 -5.77 4.08
CA GLY A 194 4.94 -6.43 3.49
C GLY A 194 5.24 -7.89 3.16
N TYR A 195 4.36 -8.81 3.51
CA TYR A 195 4.54 -10.25 3.32
C TYR A 195 3.19 -11.01 3.24
N PRO A 196 3.15 -12.22 2.66
CA PRO A 196 1.94 -13.02 2.53
C PRO A 196 1.84 -13.92 3.76
N GLU A 197 0.78 -13.73 4.53
CA GLU A 197 0.59 -14.37 5.82
C GLU A 197 -0.30 -15.60 5.70
N ILE A 198 0.01 -16.65 6.47
CA ILE A 198 -0.94 -17.73 6.80
C ILE A 198 -1.22 -17.79 8.30
N GLU A 199 -2.49 -17.87 8.66
CA GLU A 199 -2.98 -18.09 10.02
C GLU A 199 -3.68 -19.45 10.08
N THR A 200 -3.17 -20.36 10.89
CA THR A 200 -3.78 -21.66 11.14
C THR A 200 -4.54 -21.62 12.47
N ARG A 201 -5.86 -21.85 12.43
CA ARG A 201 -6.70 -21.93 13.63
C ARG A 201 -7.08 -23.39 13.90
N PRO A 202 -7.07 -23.85 15.16
CA PRO A 202 -7.58 -25.17 15.50
C PRO A 202 -9.08 -25.25 15.17
N GLY A 203 -9.48 -26.27 14.40
CA GLY A 203 -10.87 -26.50 14.05
C GLY A 203 -11.77 -26.76 15.26
N SER A 204 -13.06 -26.44 15.15
CA SER A 204 -14.06 -26.74 16.17
C SER A 204 -14.18 -28.25 16.40
N GLN A 205 -14.32 -28.66 17.67
CA GLN A 205 -14.40 -30.06 18.12
C GLN A 205 -15.63 -30.80 17.55
N ASP A 206 -15.55 -31.29 16.32
CA ASP A 206 -16.53 -32.24 15.73
C ASP A 206 -15.84 -33.30 14.85
N GLY A 207 -14.75 -33.88 15.35
CA GLY A 207 -14.25 -35.19 14.90
C GLY A 207 -13.56 -35.26 13.53
N VAL A 208 -13.38 -34.14 12.84
CA VAL A 208 -12.50 -34.01 11.67
C VAL A 208 -11.45 -32.96 12.00
N ASN A 209 -10.18 -33.37 12.07
CA ASN A 209 -9.04 -32.46 12.24
C ASN A 209 -8.84 -31.61 10.95
N ASP A 210 -9.76 -30.71 10.64
CA ASP A 210 -9.55 -29.69 9.62
C ASP A 210 -9.03 -28.44 10.32
N GLU A 211 -7.72 -28.25 10.28
CA GLU A 211 -7.09 -26.98 10.64
C GLU A 211 -7.58 -25.92 9.64
N GLN A 212 -8.19 -24.84 10.14
CA GLN A 212 -8.68 -23.79 9.27
C GLN A 212 -7.54 -22.81 9.00
N GLU A 213 -7.00 -22.87 7.79
CA GLU A 213 -6.01 -21.93 7.29
C GLU A 213 -6.71 -20.69 6.71
N THR A 214 -6.21 -19.50 7.02
CA THR A 214 -6.66 -18.25 6.40
C THR A 214 -5.44 -17.43 6.00
N CYS A 215 -5.43 -16.95 4.75
CA CYS A 215 -4.29 -16.23 4.21
C CYS A 215 -4.59 -14.74 4.11
N TYR A 216 -3.56 -13.90 4.25
CA TYR A 216 -3.71 -12.45 4.24
C TYR A 216 -2.53 -11.77 3.54
N ASN A 217 -2.78 -10.62 2.92
CA ASN A 217 -1.74 -9.67 2.55
C ASN A 217 -1.44 -8.78 3.76
N SER A 218 -0.23 -8.88 4.31
CA SER A 218 0.08 -8.36 5.63
C SER A 218 1.32 -7.46 5.65
N LEU A 219 1.38 -6.60 6.66
CA LEU A 219 2.50 -5.72 6.97
C LEU A 219 2.93 -5.96 8.41
N LEU A 220 4.15 -6.48 8.56
CA LEU A 220 4.79 -6.72 9.86
C LEU A 220 5.60 -5.49 10.27
N VAL A 221 5.53 -5.09 11.54
CA VAL A 221 6.42 -4.08 12.13
C VAL A 221 7.25 -4.72 13.23
N VAL A 222 8.56 -4.66 13.05
CA VAL A 222 9.56 -5.20 13.99
C VAL A 222 10.34 -4.05 14.60
N ASP A 223 10.61 -4.10 15.89
CA ASP A 223 11.40 -3.09 16.59
C ASP A 223 12.92 -3.36 16.56
N GLU A 224 13.69 -2.40 17.05
CA GLU A 224 15.14 -2.45 17.12
C GLU A 224 15.71 -3.60 17.95
N THR A 225 14.89 -4.25 18.79
CA THR A 225 15.25 -5.45 19.57
C THR A 225 14.93 -6.74 18.83
N GLY A 226 14.16 -6.66 17.74
CA GLY A 226 13.62 -7.78 16.97
C GLY A 226 12.27 -8.28 17.47
N GLU A 227 11.56 -7.52 18.31
CA GLU A 227 10.20 -7.85 18.74
C GLU A 227 9.20 -7.41 17.67
N VAL A 228 8.19 -8.25 17.41
CA VAL A 228 7.08 -7.90 16.52
C VAL A 228 6.09 -7.01 17.28
N LEU A 229 5.95 -5.76 16.85
CA LEU A 229 5.05 -4.77 17.45
C LEU A 229 3.64 -4.78 16.83
N VAL A 230 3.55 -4.99 15.53
CA VAL A 230 2.31 -4.90 14.74
C VAL A 230 2.33 -5.97 13.66
N ASN A 231 1.18 -6.62 13.44
CA ASN A 231 0.88 -7.35 12.22
C ASN A 231 -0.45 -6.83 11.65
N TYR A 232 -0.35 -5.93 10.68
CA TYR A 232 -1.50 -5.34 10.01
C TYR A 232 -1.88 -6.19 8.79
N ARG A 233 -3.17 -6.42 8.57
CA ARG A 233 -3.70 -7.16 7.42
C ARG A 233 -4.46 -6.19 6.52
N LYS A 234 -4.19 -6.22 5.22
CA LYS A 234 -4.80 -5.36 4.20
C LYS A 234 -6.31 -5.41 4.32
N THR A 235 -6.95 -4.24 4.37
CA THR A 235 -8.41 -4.18 4.61
C THR A 235 -9.21 -4.13 3.34
N PHE A 236 -8.70 -3.45 2.30
CA PHE A 236 -9.33 -3.41 0.98
C PHE A 236 -8.47 -4.20 0.01
N LEU A 237 -8.98 -5.33 -0.48
CA LEU A 237 -8.28 -6.18 -1.42
C LEU A 237 -8.30 -5.58 -2.83
N TYR A 238 -7.20 -5.75 -3.55
CA TYR A 238 -7.18 -5.62 -5.00
C TYR A 238 -7.58 -6.95 -5.63
N TYR A 239 -8.04 -6.96 -6.88
CA TYR A 239 -8.52 -8.21 -7.52
C TYR A 239 -7.48 -9.33 -7.53
N THR A 240 -6.18 -9.00 -7.47
CA THR A 240 -5.11 -10.00 -7.37
C THR A 240 -5.08 -10.66 -6.00
N ASP A 241 -5.31 -9.89 -4.92
CA ASP A 241 -5.38 -10.41 -3.56
C ASP A 241 -6.62 -11.28 -3.36
N GLU A 242 -7.76 -10.92 -3.96
CA GLU A 242 -9.03 -11.65 -3.84
C GLU A 242 -8.96 -13.13 -4.27
N THR A 243 -7.91 -13.53 -5.01
CA THR A 243 -7.72 -14.91 -5.46
C THR A 243 -7.11 -15.83 -4.39
N TRP A 244 -6.53 -15.27 -3.32
CA TRP A 244 -5.78 -16.03 -2.33
C TRP A 244 -5.86 -15.50 -0.89
N ALA A 245 -6.24 -14.24 -0.67
CA ALA A 245 -6.27 -13.57 0.62
C ALA A 245 -7.69 -13.24 1.08
N GLU A 246 -7.87 -13.19 2.40
CA GLU A 246 -9.04 -12.61 3.05
C GLU A 246 -8.78 -11.16 3.51
N GLU A 247 -9.85 -10.41 3.72
CA GLU A 247 -9.78 -9.05 4.26
C GLU A 247 -9.35 -9.04 5.74
N GLY A 248 -8.45 -8.11 6.07
CA GLY A 248 -8.13 -7.76 7.44
C GLY A 248 -9.19 -6.89 8.11
N THR A 249 -8.92 -6.46 9.35
CA THR A 249 -9.81 -5.57 10.09
C THR A 249 -9.16 -4.20 10.32
N ALA A 250 -9.95 -3.14 10.20
CA ALA A 250 -9.46 -1.76 10.27
C ALA A 250 -8.91 -1.38 11.65
N GLU A 251 -9.31 -2.06 12.72
CA GLU A 251 -8.83 -1.81 14.09
C GLU A 251 -7.33 -2.09 14.22
N ARG A 252 -6.78 -2.99 13.38
CA ARG A 252 -5.34 -3.31 13.36
C ARG A 252 -4.51 -2.26 12.61
N SER A 253 -5.14 -1.29 11.95
CA SER A 253 -4.46 -0.25 11.15
C SER A 253 -3.85 0.87 11.99
N PHE A 254 -3.84 0.78 13.33
CA PHE A 254 -3.34 1.83 14.20
C PHE A 254 -2.54 1.29 15.40
N LYS A 255 -1.43 1.95 15.72
CA LYS A 255 -0.63 1.69 16.94
C LYS A 255 0.15 2.94 17.35
N GLU A 256 0.29 3.16 18.66
CA GLU A 256 1.31 4.07 19.18
C GLU A 256 2.67 3.38 19.20
N LEU A 257 3.61 3.85 18.38
CA LEU A 257 4.98 3.35 18.33
C LEU A 257 5.89 4.15 19.27
N SER A 258 6.74 3.45 20.01
CA SER A 258 7.74 4.05 20.90
C SER A 258 9.07 4.24 20.18
N PHE A 259 9.59 5.46 20.10
CA PHE A 259 10.90 5.78 19.52
C PHE A 259 11.85 6.30 20.60
N ALA A 260 13.05 5.74 20.66
CA ALA A 260 14.07 6.19 21.59
C ALA A 260 14.55 7.60 21.24
N GLY A 261 14.62 8.49 22.23
CA GLY A 261 15.24 9.81 22.05
C GLY A 261 16.77 9.68 21.95
N SER A 262 17.38 10.49 21.09
CA SER A 262 18.82 10.50 20.79
C SER A 262 19.73 11.09 21.88
N ASP A 263 19.30 11.14 23.14
CA ASP A 263 20.06 11.78 24.21
C ASP A 263 21.03 10.81 24.88
N GLN A 264 22.29 10.85 24.43
CA GLN A 264 23.43 10.29 25.17
C GLN A 264 23.63 11.10 26.46
N GLY A 265 22.98 10.73 27.56
CA GLY A 265 23.38 11.19 28.91
C GLY A 265 22.30 11.45 29.95
N ALA A 266 21.02 11.49 29.58
CA ALA A 266 19.90 11.56 30.54
C ALA A 266 18.83 10.55 30.13
N ALA A 267 18.16 9.93 31.11
CA ALA A 267 17.20 8.83 30.93
C ALA A 267 16.42 8.97 29.61
N ALA A 268 16.68 8.07 28.66
CA ALA A 268 16.13 8.14 27.31
C ALA A 268 14.60 8.14 27.38
N VAL A 269 13.99 9.33 27.31
CA VAL A 269 12.54 9.45 27.27
C VAL A 269 12.08 8.93 25.92
N SER A 270 11.41 7.79 25.92
CA SER A 270 10.77 7.21 24.74
C SER A 270 9.60 8.08 24.30
N ARG A 271 9.59 8.49 23.03
CA ARG A 271 8.50 9.25 22.41
C ARG A 271 7.46 8.29 21.83
N LYS A 272 6.19 8.48 22.16
CA LYS A 272 5.09 7.73 21.53
C LYS A 272 4.58 8.48 20.30
N VAL A 273 4.29 7.72 19.25
CA VAL A 273 3.88 8.26 17.95
C VAL A 273 2.68 7.51 17.46
N ALA A 274 1.54 8.20 17.41
CA ALA A 274 0.32 7.68 16.84
C ALA A 274 0.54 7.37 15.36
N THR A 275 0.53 6.08 15.00
CA THR A 275 0.90 5.60 13.67
C THR A 275 -0.23 4.81 13.04
N SER A 276 -0.63 5.17 11.82
CA SER A 276 -1.54 4.38 10.98
C SER A 276 -0.80 3.60 9.92
N PHE A 277 -1.29 2.40 9.62
CA PHE A 277 -0.76 1.48 8.63
C PHE A 277 -1.79 1.23 7.54
N GLY A 278 -1.36 1.27 6.28
CA GLY A 278 -2.18 0.90 5.13
C GLY A 278 -1.35 0.13 4.11
N ILE A 279 -2.02 -0.67 3.30
CA ILE A 279 -1.43 -1.43 2.20
C ILE A 279 -2.14 -1.05 0.90
N CYS A 280 -1.42 -0.38 0.00
CA CYS A 280 -1.82 -0.05 -1.36
C CYS A 280 -3.30 0.34 -1.54
N MET A 281 -4.15 -0.63 -1.88
CA MET A 281 -5.58 -0.48 -2.14
C MET A 281 -6.38 0.11 -0.96
N ASP A 282 -5.87 0.09 0.27
CA ASP A 282 -6.54 0.69 1.42
C ASP A 282 -6.87 2.18 1.24
N ILE A 283 -6.08 2.93 0.45
CA ILE A 283 -6.38 4.35 0.21
C ILE A 283 -7.49 4.56 -0.83
N ASN A 284 -7.84 3.54 -1.62
CA ASN A 284 -8.87 3.61 -2.66
C ASN A 284 -10.28 3.51 -2.07
N PRO A 285 -11.31 3.94 -2.83
CA PRO A 285 -12.69 3.61 -2.48
C PRO A 285 -12.88 2.10 -2.45
N TYR A 286 -13.63 1.61 -1.46
CA TYR A 286 -13.85 0.18 -1.28
C TYR A 286 -14.33 -0.51 -2.57
N GLN A 287 -13.60 -1.56 -2.99
CA GLN A 287 -13.80 -2.32 -4.24
C GLN A 287 -13.88 -1.47 -5.52
N PHE A 288 -13.38 -0.23 -5.51
CA PHE A 288 -13.63 0.79 -6.53
C PHE A 288 -15.11 1.10 -6.79
N LYS A 289 -16.00 0.74 -5.85
CA LYS A 289 -17.46 0.96 -5.94
C LYS A 289 -17.94 2.06 -5.00
N ALA A 290 -17.28 2.23 -3.85
CA ALA A 290 -17.62 3.30 -2.94
C ALA A 290 -17.39 4.69 -3.59
N PRO A 291 -18.10 5.73 -3.15
CA PRO A 291 -17.89 7.09 -3.66
C PRO A 291 -16.43 7.51 -3.52
N PHE A 292 -15.87 8.18 -4.53
CA PHE A 292 -14.50 8.69 -4.48
C PHE A 292 -14.26 9.59 -3.26
N THR A 293 -15.27 10.33 -2.81
CA THR A 293 -15.18 11.22 -1.64
C THR A 293 -15.40 10.52 -0.30
N ALA A 294 -15.55 9.18 -0.26
CA ALA A 294 -15.67 8.44 0.99
C ALA A 294 -14.38 8.52 1.82
N TRP A 295 -13.22 8.53 1.14
CA TRP A 295 -11.88 8.72 1.74
C TRP A 295 -11.67 7.94 3.04
N GLU A 296 -12.04 6.67 3.02
CA GLU A 296 -12.21 5.81 4.20
C GLU A 296 -10.94 5.77 5.06
N PHE A 297 -9.78 5.57 4.43
CA PHE A 297 -8.49 5.53 5.11
C PHE A 297 -8.07 6.90 5.65
N ALA A 298 -8.21 7.96 4.86
CA ALA A 298 -7.79 9.30 5.26
C ALA A 298 -8.65 9.86 6.43
N ASN A 299 -9.94 9.54 6.47
CA ASN A 299 -10.79 9.87 7.61
C ASN A 299 -10.36 9.09 8.87
N ARG A 300 -10.03 7.80 8.74
CA ARG A 300 -9.49 7.00 9.85
C ARG A 300 -8.19 7.55 10.42
N VAL A 301 -7.30 8.06 9.56
CA VAL A 301 -6.06 8.75 9.97
C VAL A 301 -6.36 9.97 10.85
N LEU A 302 -7.39 10.76 10.51
CA LEU A 302 -7.83 11.89 11.31
C LEU A 302 -8.48 11.45 12.64
N ASP A 303 -9.38 10.47 12.59
CA ASP A 303 -10.11 9.96 13.75
C ASP A 303 -9.17 9.36 14.80
N SER A 304 -8.12 8.67 14.36
CA SER A 304 -7.08 8.09 15.20
C SER A 304 -6.04 9.10 15.72
N LYS A 305 -6.16 10.38 15.34
CA LYS A 305 -5.20 11.44 15.70
C LYS A 305 -3.76 11.07 15.30
N THR A 306 -3.62 10.43 14.15
CA THR A 306 -2.35 9.91 13.67
C THR A 306 -1.36 11.02 13.35
N GLN A 307 -0.09 10.78 13.68
CA GLN A 307 1.06 11.66 13.39
C GLN A 307 1.91 11.11 12.23
N LEU A 308 1.97 9.78 12.08
CA LEU A 308 2.74 9.08 11.07
C LEU A 308 1.86 8.06 10.33
N VAL A 309 1.85 8.10 9.00
CA VAL A 309 1.18 7.10 8.16
C VAL A 309 2.23 6.32 7.41
N VAL A 310 2.17 5.00 7.51
CA VAL A 310 3.02 4.05 6.79
C VAL A 310 2.17 3.34 5.74
N LEU A 311 2.51 3.53 4.47
CA LEU A 311 1.88 2.85 3.34
C LEU A 311 2.89 1.94 2.66
N SER A 312 2.64 0.64 2.74
CA SER A 312 3.39 -0.39 2.01
C SER A 312 2.64 -0.71 0.73
N MET A 313 3.27 -0.61 -0.45
CA MET A 313 2.53 -0.55 -1.71
C MET A 313 3.14 -1.36 -2.86
N ALA A 314 2.25 -1.96 -3.65
CA ALA A 314 2.50 -2.50 -4.98
C ALA A 314 1.58 -1.83 -6.01
N TRP A 315 1.69 -0.50 -6.13
CA TRP A 315 0.84 0.33 -6.96
C TRP A 315 1.24 0.30 -8.44
N LEU A 316 0.27 -0.03 -9.30
CA LEU A 316 0.47 -0.15 -10.73
C LEU A 316 0.49 1.21 -11.44
N THR A 317 1.21 1.26 -12.56
CA THR A 317 1.15 2.38 -13.51
C THR A 317 0.59 1.91 -14.85
N LEU A 318 -0.04 2.84 -15.57
CA LEU A 318 -0.52 2.62 -16.94
C LEU A 318 0.51 3.03 -17.98
N LEU A 319 1.63 3.64 -17.56
CA LEU A 319 2.71 4.01 -18.45
C LEU A 319 3.30 2.76 -19.11
N SER A 320 3.62 2.91 -20.39
CA SER A 320 4.41 1.94 -21.15
C SER A 320 5.85 1.86 -20.63
N ARG A 321 6.59 0.84 -21.07
CA ARG A 321 8.01 0.70 -20.71
C ARG A 321 8.78 1.94 -21.18
N GLU A 322 8.50 2.36 -22.41
CA GLU A 322 9.14 3.50 -23.06
C GLU A 322 8.85 4.80 -22.30
N GLU A 323 7.61 5.03 -21.89
CA GLU A 323 7.24 6.20 -21.08
C GLU A 323 7.91 6.20 -19.70
N LEU A 324 8.06 5.04 -19.06
CA LEU A 324 8.80 4.91 -17.79
C LEU A 324 10.30 5.16 -17.96
N GLU A 325 10.89 4.67 -19.06
CA GLU A 325 12.29 4.94 -19.41
C GLU A 325 12.52 6.44 -19.68
N ASP A 326 11.57 7.11 -20.33
CA ASP A 326 11.60 8.55 -20.61
C ASP A 326 11.53 9.42 -19.34
N LEU A 327 10.91 8.91 -18.26
CA LEU A 327 10.97 9.57 -16.96
C LEU A 327 12.38 9.57 -16.36
N ALA A 328 13.21 8.58 -16.70
CA ALA A 328 14.54 8.38 -16.13
C ALA A 328 14.52 8.39 -14.58
N ASP A 329 15.09 9.43 -13.96
CA ASP A 329 15.11 9.62 -12.50
C ASP A 329 13.92 10.44 -11.97
N LYS A 330 12.92 10.74 -12.81
CA LYS A 330 11.75 11.53 -12.43
C LYS A 330 10.60 10.65 -11.92
N PRO A 331 9.79 11.15 -10.99
CA PRO A 331 8.61 10.46 -10.49
C PRO A 331 7.48 10.39 -11.53
N ASP A 332 6.58 9.42 -11.37
CA ASP A 332 5.25 9.42 -11.97
C ASP A 332 4.35 10.40 -11.18
N LEU A 333 4.27 11.64 -11.66
CA LEU A 333 3.53 12.70 -10.99
C LEU A 333 2.00 12.48 -11.01
N ASP A 334 1.46 11.73 -11.97
CA ASP A 334 0.03 11.45 -12.02
C ASP A 334 -0.36 10.48 -10.91
N THR A 335 0.45 9.42 -10.72
CA THR A 335 0.31 8.51 -9.58
C THR A 335 0.47 9.24 -8.25
N PHE A 336 1.51 10.07 -8.11
CA PHE A 336 1.71 10.85 -6.89
C PHE A 336 0.53 11.79 -6.60
N ASN A 337 0.04 12.51 -7.61
CA ASN A 337 -1.13 13.40 -7.49
C ASN A 337 -2.39 12.62 -7.10
N TYR A 338 -2.57 11.41 -7.63
CA TYR A 338 -3.68 10.55 -7.24
C TYR A 338 -3.60 10.19 -5.75
N TRP A 339 -2.44 9.77 -5.25
CA TRP A 339 -2.26 9.48 -3.83
C TRP A 339 -2.60 10.69 -2.96
N ILE A 340 -2.13 11.88 -3.31
CA ILE A 340 -2.50 13.09 -2.55
C ILE A 340 -4.02 13.35 -2.57
N GLN A 341 -4.70 13.09 -3.69
CA GLN A 341 -6.15 13.24 -3.78
C GLN A 341 -6.91 12.28 -2.84
N ARG A 342 -6.33 11.12 -2.52
CA ARG A 342 -6.91 10.19 -1.53
C ARG A 342 -6.79 10.72 -0.09
N PHE A 343 -5.87 11.65 0.16
CA PHE A 343 -5.65 12.32 1.45
C PHE A 343 -6.25 13.74 1.53
N ILE A 344 -7.20 14.09 0.65
CA ILE A 344 -7.93 15.38 0.70
C ILE A 344 -8.53 15.70 2.09
N PRO A 345 -9.05 14.75 2.89
CA PRO A 345 -9.49 15.06 4.25
C PRO A 345 -8.42 15.75 5.10
N LEU A 346 -7.15 15.31 5.03
CA LEU A 346 -6.03 15.89 5.77
C LEU A 346 -5.72 17.32 5.31
N LEU A 347 -6.09 17.65 4.08
CA LEU A 347 -5.87 18.96 3.47
C LEU A 347 -7.00 19.96 3.77
N ARG A 348 -8.18 19.46 4.18
CA ARG A 348 -9.41 20.28 4.35
C ARG A 348 -9.91 20.33 5.79
N GLN A 349 -9.68 19.28 6.56
CA GLN A 349 -10.16 19.14 7.93
C GLN A 349 -9.04 19.44 8.92
N ARG A 350 -9.38 20.01 10.07
CA ARG A 350 -8.40 20.39 11.09
C ARG A 350 -7.85 19.16 11.79
N MET A 351 -6.53 19.08 11.86
CA MET A 351 -5.81 18.04 12.60
C MET A 351 -6.03 18.18 14.12
N SER A 352 -6.30 17.07 14.80
CA SER A 352 -6.70 17.03 16.22
C SER A 352 -5.68 16.39 17.15
N HIS A 353 -4.56 15.88 16.63
CA HIS A 353 -3.45 15.37 17.46
C HIS A 353 -2.81 16.47 18.32
N GLU A 354 -2.36 16.09 19.51
CA GLU A 354 -1.93 17.03 20.56
C GLU A 354 -0.47 17.45 20.42
N SER A 355 0.40 16.54 19.98
CA SER A 355 1.84 16.76 19.85
C SER A 355 2.30 16.56 18.41
N ASP A 356 3.41 17.19 18.03
CA ASP A 356 4.02 16.99 16.72
C ASP A 356 4.91 15.74 16.74
N VAL A 357 5.15 15.15 15.57
CA VAL A 357 6.08 14.05 15.42
C VAL A 357 7.53 14.43 15.79
N ASP A 358 7.91 15.69 15.87
CA ASP A 358 9.26 16.07 16.36
C ASP A 358 9.25 16.79 17.72
N ASP A 359 8.08 16.93 18.34
CA ASP A 359 7.93 17.80 19.50
C ASP A 359 6.83 17.33 20.45
N ALA A 360 7.20 17.09 21.71
CA ALA A 360 6.27 16.82 22.80
C ALA A 360 5.62 18.12 23.36
N GLY A 361 5.93 19.30 22.79
CA GLY A 361 5.47 20.60 23.30
C GLY A 361 5.45 21.73 22.26
N ALA A 362 5.22 21.44 20.98
CA ALA A 362 5.16 22.48 19.94
C ALA A 362 4.09 23.54 20.24
N VAL A 363 4.40 24.80 19.88
CA VAL A 363 3.48 25.94 19.85
C VAL A 363 2.11 25.49 19.31
N GLU A 364 1.03 25.76 20.07
CA GLU A 364 -0.35 25.30 19.86
C GLU A 364 -0.94 25.46 18.43
N SER A 365 -0.24 26.12 17.50
CA SER A 365 -0.75 26.52 16.19
C SER A 365 -0.36 25.64 15.00
N ASP A 366 0.76 24.90 15.05
CA ASP A 366 1.29 24.15 13.90
C ASP A 366 1.12 22.64 14.11
N LYS A 367 0.48 21.97 13.16
CA LYS A 367 0.30 20.51 13.17
C LYS A 367 0.75 19.91 11.86
N ARG A 368 1.27 18.69 11.89
CA ARG A 368 1.51 17.92 10.66
C ARG A 368 1.26 16.44 10.83
N ILE A 369 0.95 15.79 9.71
CA ILE A 369 0.91 14.33 9.58
C ILE A 369 1.92 13.95 8.50
N ILE A 370 2.86 13.07 8.83
CA ILE A 370 3.82 12.51 7.87
C ILE A 370 3.18 11.33 7.15
N LEU A 371 3.33 11.27 5.83
CA LEU A 371 2.91 10.18 4.98
C LEU A 371 4.15 9.54 4.32
N VAL A 372 4.33 8.24 4.52
CA VAL A 372 5.41 7.45 3.93
C VAL A 372 4.82 6.51 2.88
N PHE A 373 5.11 6.76 1.62
CA PHE A 373 4.71 5.91 0.49
C PHE A 373 5.90 5.03 0.10
N ALA A 374 5.84 3.75 0.47
CA ALA A 374 6.82 2.74 0.14
C ALA A 374 6.29 1.87 -1.00
N ASN A 375 6.52 2.29 -2.23
CA ASN A 375 6.00 1.61 -3.41
C ASN A 375 7.11 0.89 -4.18
N ARG A 376 6.85 -0.34 -4.61
CA ARG A 376 7.79 -1.07 -5.46
C ARG A 376 7.88 -0.45 -6.86
N ALA A 377 8.97 -0.77 -7.55
CA ALA A 377 9.20 -0.41 -8.95
C ALA A 377 9.27 -1.68 -9.81
N GLY A 378 9.56 -1.49 -11.09
CA GLY A 378 9.80 -2.59 -12.03
C GLY A 378 8.53 -3.15 -12.64
N GLU A 379 8.67 -4.34 -13.21
CA GLU A 379 7.63 -4.99 -13.99
C GLU A 379 7.59 -6.47 -13.64
N GLU A 380 6.42 -7.08 -13.78
CA GLU A 380 6.18 -8.50 -13.58
C GLU A 380 5.37 -9.06 -14.76
N GLU A 381 5.78 -10.23 -15.24
CA GLU A 381 4.99 -10.98 -16.23
C GLU A 381 3.64 -11.38 -15.61
N GLY A 382 2.56 -11.13 -16.36
CA GLY A 382 1.23 -11.59 -15.99
C GLY A 382 1.05 -13.09 -16.27
N ALA A 383 -0.06 -13.67 -15.81
CA ALA A 383 -0.47 -15.02 -16.19
C ALA A 383 -0.49 -15.22 -17.73
N GLU A 384 -0.35 -16.45 -18.22
CA GLU A 384 -0.35 -16.72 -19.67
C GLU A 384 -1.53 -16.03 -20.39
N GLY A 385 -1.20 -15.07 -21.28
CA GLY A 385 -2.19 -14.27 -22.01
C GLY A 385 -2.69 -12.99 -21.33
N ALA A 386 -2.22 -12.68 -20.11
CA ALA A 386 -2.48 -11.44 -19.40
C ALA A 386 -1.40 -10.37 -19.67
N ASN A 387 -1.76 -9.10 -19.47
CA ASN A 387 -0.84 -7.98 -19.64
C ASN A 387 0.25 -7.99 -18.57
N LEU A 388 1.46 -7.57 -18.96
CA LEU A 388 2.57 -7.24 -18.05
C LEU A 388 2.10 -6.22 -16.99
N ALA A 389 2.32 -6.53 -15.72
CA ALA A 389 2.10 -5.58 -14.64
C ALA A 389 3.32 -4.67 -14.51
N ARG A 390 3.11 -3.35 -14.46
CA ARG A 390 4.17 -2.36 -14.22
C ARG A 390 3.86 -1.57 -12.97
N TYR A 391 4.88 -1.32 -12.16
CA TYR A 391 4.75 -0.60 -10.91
C TYR A 391 5.24 0.83 -11.04
N ALA A 392 4.53 1.76 -10.39
CA ALA A 392 4.78 3.18 -10.53
C ALA A 392 6.05 3.69 -9.82
N GLY A 393 6.68 2.86 -8.98
CA GLY A 393 7.74 3.30 -8.06
C GLY A 393 7.30 4.57 -7.34
N THR A 394 8.03 5.67 -7.52
CA THR A 394 7.62 6.99 -7.03
C THR A 394 7.44 7.06 -5.50
N SER A 395 8.17 6.22 -4.76
CA SER A 395 8.20 6.24 -3.29
C SER A 395 8.52 7.64 -2.76
N ALA A 396 7.80 8.05 -1.73
CA ALA A 396 7.80 9.44 -1.28
C ALA A 396 7.68 9.55 0.23
N ILE A 397 8.34 10.56 0.80
CA ILE A 397 8.15 10.95 2.20
C ILE A 397 7.73 12.42 2.23
N ILE A 398 6.50 12.64 2.68
CA ILE A 398 5.88 13.96 2.72
C ILE A 398 5.22 14.23 4.06
N ALA A 399 4.90 15.49 4.35
CA ALA A 399 4.01 15.87 5.44
C ALA A 399 2.94 16.83 4.96
N VAL A 400 1.70 16.57 5.34
CA VAL A 400 0.65 17.61 5.29
C VAL A 400 0.83 18.46 6.53
N LYS A 401 1.22 19.72 6.37
CA LYS A 401 1.41 20.69 7.44
C LYS A 401 0.26 21.71 7.43
N GLN A 402 -0.34 21.91 8.58
CA GLN A 402 -1.37 22.91 8.84
C GLN A 402 -0.84 23.94 9.82
N ARG A 403 -0.99 25.22 9.47
CA ARG A 403 -0.69 26.35 10.35
C ARG A 403 -1.96 27.17 10.55
N ALA A 404 -2.33 27.39 11.81
CA ALA A 404 -3.41 28.31 12.13
C ALA A 404 -3.00 29.74 11.73
N GLN A 405 -3.80 30.39 10.88
CA GLN A 405 -3.61 31.82 10.63
C GLN A 405 -4.13 32.60 11.86
N PRO A 406 -3.35 33.57 12.38
CA PRO A 406 -3.91 34.51 13.34
C PRO A 406 -5.01 35.32 12.66
N LEU A 407 -6.18 35.41 13.29
CA LEU A 407 -7.28 36.27 12.84
C LEU A 407 -6.76 37.69 12.58
N SER A 408 -7.11 38.24 11.42
CA SER A 408 -6.76 39.62 11.08
C SER A 408 -7.42 40.59 12.06
N SER A 409 -6.83 41.78 12.21
CA SER A 409 -7.35 42.85 13.08
C SER A 409 -8.79 43.25 12.73
N GLU A 410 -9.20 43.06 11.47
CA GLU A 410 -10.54 43.37 10.96
C GLU A 410 -11.57 42.30 11.35
N GLU A 411 -11.19 41.02 11.42
CA GLU A 411 -12.08 39.93 11.86
C GLU A 411 -12.32 39.94 13.38
N LYS A 412 -11.34 40.41 14.16
CA LYS A 412 -11.54 40.62 15.62
C LYS A 412 -12.58 41.69 15.92
N ALA A 413 -12.74 42.68 15.03
CA ALA A 413 -13.71 43.76 15.19
C ALA A 413 -15.15 43.30 14.88
N SER A 414 -15.34 42.31 14.00
CA SER A 414 -16.68 41.79 13.67
C SER A 414 -17.22 40.82 14.73
N THR A 415 -16.35 40.18 15.50
CA THR A 415 -16.74 39.28 16.61
C THR A 415 -17.00 39.99 17.94
N GLY A 416 -16.69 41.29 18.05
CA GLY A 416 -16.73 42.06 19.29
C GLY A 416 -18.03 42.83 19.59
N ALA A 417 -19.08 42.68 18.77
CA ALA A 417 -20.37 43.33 19.05
C ALA A 417 -21.23 42.44 19.97
N GLU A 418 -21.29 42.81 21.25
CA GLU A 418 -22.20 42.23 22.25
C GLU A 418 -23.64 42.17 21.71
N LYS A 419 -24.16 40.96 21.43
CA LYS A 419 -25.60 40.74 21.25
C LYS A 419 -26.25 40.55 22.62
N ALA A 420 -27.10 41.50 22.98
CA ALA A 420 -28.01 41.42 24.12
C ALA A 420 -28.91 40.17 24.06
N PRO A 421 -29.35 39.61 25.20
CA PRO A 421 -30.10 38.37 25.23
C PRO A 421 -31.58 38.66 24.94
N ASN A 422 -32.16 38.05 23.89
CA ASN A 422 -33.59 37.71 23.81
C ASN A 422 -33.90 36.91 22.54
N GLY A 423 -34.56 35.75 22.71
CA GLY A 423 -35.28 35.02 21.66
C GLY A 423 -34.77 33.58 21.44
N PRO A 424 -35.63 32.55 21.58
CA PRO A 424 -35.31 31.19 21.20
C PRO A 424 -35.65 31.01 19.72
N ASP A 425 -34.67 30.77 18.86
CA ASP A 425 -34.92 30.20 17.54
C ASP A 425 -33.72 29.40 17.05
N GLU A 426 -34.09 28.27 16.45
CA GLU A 426 -33.28 27.29 15.77
C GLU A 426 -32.48 27.92 14.62
N ASP A 427 -31.16 27.74 14.62
CA ASP A 427 -30.41 27.32 13.44
C ASP A 427 -28.97 27.09 13.85
N GLY A 428 -28.49 25.86 13.61
CA GLY A 428 -27.12 25.45 13.88
C GLY A 428 -26.15 26.22 13.00
N ALA A 429 -25.72 27.39 13.46
CA ALA A 429 -24.65 28.16 12.87
C ALA A 429 -23.39 27.28 12.83
N LYS A 430 -23.05 26.80 11.62
CA LYS A 430 -21.75 26.19 11.35
C LYS A 430 -20.69 27.23 11.73
N GLN A 431 -20.02 27.01 12.86
CA GLN A 431 -18.82 27.76 13.22
C GLN A 431 -17.84 27.62 12.06
N GLU A 432 -17.69 28.68 11.25
CA GLU A 432 -16.70 28.69 10.18
C GLU A 432 -15.33 28.58 10.83
N THR A 433 -14.70 27.41 10.69
CA THR A 433 -13.34 27.20 11.15
C THR A 433 -12.42 28.20 10.45
N PRO A 434 -11.57 28.95 11.18
CA PRO A 434 -10.72 29.97 10.58
C PRO A 434 -9.84 29.37 9.47
N PRO A 435 -9.53 30.12 8.41
CA PRO A 435 -8.76 29.63 7.28
C PRO A 435 -7.38 29.14 7.72
N MET A 436 -7.08 27.88 7.44
CA MET A 436 -5.79 27.26 7.75
C MET A 436 -4.86 27.41 6.55
N ASP A 437 -3.60 27.76 6.80
CA ASP A 437 -2.54 27.65 5.79
C ASP A 437 -2.09 26.18 5.73
N VAL A 438 -2.33 25.53 4.60
CA VAL A 438 -2.06 24.10 4.42
C VAL A 438 -1.04 23.90 3.30
N LYS A 439 0.05 23.22 3.64
CA LYS A 439 1.16 22.94 2.72
C LYS A 439 1.53 21.47 2.78
N ILE A 440 1.95 20.92 1.65
CA ILE A 440 2.57 19.59 1.60
C ILE A 440 4.07 19.79 1.50
N HIS A 441 4.78 19.42 2.56
CA HIS A 441 6.23 19.38 2.60
C HIS A 441 6.69 18.04 2.04
N CYS A 442 7.57 18.03 1.05
CA CYS A 442 8.12 16.81 0.48
C CYS A 442 9.64 16.82 0.66
N TRP A 443 10.13 15.90 1.49
CA TRP A 443 11.57 15.73 1.72
C TRP A 443 12.20 14.92 0.60
N ASN A 444 11.51 13.91 0.11
CA ASN A 444 12.03 13.06 -0.95
C ASN A 444 10.90 12.42 -1.76
N LEU A 445 11.17 12.25 -3.05
CA LEU A 445 10.26 11.74 -4.07
C LEU A 445 11.12 11.02 -5.11
N MET A 446 11.02 9.70 -5.15
CA MET A 446 11.86 8.87 -6.01
C MET A 446 11.41 8.87 -7.47
N GLY A 447 12.34 8.60 -8.38
CA GLY A 447 12.00 8.33 -9.77
C GLY A 447 11.12 7.08 -9.89
N ALA A 448 10.29 7.00 -10.93
CA ALA A 448 9.35 5.89 -11.11
C ALA A 448 10.07 4.53 -11.28
N ALA A 449 11.20 4.50 -11.98
CA ALA A 449 11.98 3.28 -12.22
C ALA A 449 13.25 3.18 -11.36
N THR A 450 13.55 4.17 -10.51
CA THR A 450 14.79 4.21 -9.74
C THR A 450 14.75 3.25 -8.54
N GLU A 451 15.74 2.38 -8.40
CA GLU A 451 15.91 1.59 -7.17
C GLU A 451 16.85 2.28 -6.17
N GLY A 452 16.54 2.20 -4.87
CA GLY A 452 17.35 2.81 -3.82
C GLY A 452 16.54 3.23 -2.61
N ILE A 453 17.10 4.16 -1.85
CA ILE A 453 16.55 4.60 -0.57
C ILE A 453 15.94 6.00 -0.72
N CYS A 454 14.65 6.12 -0.40
CA CYS A 454 13.99 7.39 -0.16
C CYS A 454 14.15 7.72 1.33
N PHE A 455 14.83 8.82 1.64
CA PHE A 455 15.16 9.23 3.01
C PHE A 455 14.65 10.63 3.33
N ALA A 456 14.22 10.84 4.57
CA ALA A 456 13.87 12.13 5.14
C ALA A 456 14.39 12.27 6.57
N ASP A 457 15.01 13.40 6.85
CA ASP A 457 15.20 13.98 8.17
C ASP A 457 14.09 15.04 8.34
N THR A 458 13.23 14.88 9.35
CA THR A 458 12.03 15.71 9.53
C THR A 458 12.32 17.12 10.07
N GLN A 459 13.57 17.39 10.50
CA GLN A 459 14.06 18.71 10.88
C GLN A 459 14.75 19.44 9.72
N GLU A 460 15.20 18.72 8.68
CA GLU A 460 15.70 19.34 7.45
C GLU A 460 14.59 20.07 6.67
N ASP A 461 15.01 21.11 5.94
CA ASP A 461 14.13 21.82 5.01
C ASP A 461 13.59 20.86 3.94
N PRO A 462 12.27 20.86 3.65
CA PRO A 462 11.74 20.04 2.58
C PRO A 462 12.30 20.47 1.23
N ARG A 463 12.58 19.49 0.36
CA ARG A 463 13.10 19.73 -0.99
C ARG A 463 12.07 20.32 -1.94
N MET A 464 10.80 20.04 -1.70
CA MET A 464 9.69 20.61 -2.44
C MET A 464 8.57 20.98 -1.48
N ILE A 465 7.94 22.12 -1.74
CA ILE A 465 6.74 22.55 -1.04
C ILE A 465 5.64 22.71 -2.08
N PHE A 466 4.50 22.15 -1.74
CA PHE A 466 3.34 22.00 -2.58
C PHE A 466 2.16 22.71 -1.91
N GLU A 467 1.42 23.52 -2.67
CA GLU A 467 0.21 24.19 -2.20
C GLU A 467 -1.01 23.80 -3.03
N LEU A 468 -2.18 23.80 -2.37
CA LEU A 468 -3.46 23.63 -3.05
C LEU A 468 -3.74 24.88 -3.89
N VAL A 469 -3.97 24.70 -5.19
CA VAL A 469 -4.46 25.79 -6.02
C VAL A 469 -5.89 26.12 -5.60
N LYS A 470 -6.11 27.35 -5.12
CA LYS A 470 -7.46 27.88 -4.85
C LYS A 470 -8.26 27.79 -6.15
N ARG A 471 -9.47 27.20 -6.09
CA ARG A 471 -10.40 27.23 -7.23
C ARG A 471 -10.62 28.70 -7.62
N SER A 472 -10.22 29.06 -8.82
CA SER A 472 -10.67 30.29 -9.46
C SER A 472 -12.19 30.15 -9.62
N GLY A 473 -12.93 31.04 -8.97
CA GLY A 473 -14.40 31.05 -8.99
C GLY A 473 -14.96 31.36 -10.37
#